data_AF-A0A4S0JGH2-F1
#
_entry.id   AF-A0A4S0JGH2-F1
#
_cell.length_a   1.000
_cell.length_b   1.000
_cell.length_c   1.000
_cell.angle_alpha   90.00
_cell.angle_beta   90.00
_cell.angle_gamma   90.00
#
_symmetry.space_group_name_H-M   'P 1'
#
loop_
_entity.id
_entity.type
_entity.pdbx_description
1 polymer ?
#
loop_
_entity_poly.entity_id
_entity_poly.type
_entity_poly.pdbx_seq_one_letter_code
_entity_poly.pdbx_strand_id
1 'polypeptide(L)'
;MVSHAVIASLPVAGADRTVLIDAANAAFEAVLEQIEPNNESLTRSLWDAGDYVDNQLFVDLITPDKLPMRRDEVAYYIDVFLVHHVIGLATAADREAAASRS
;
A
#
# COMPACT_ATOMS: atom_id res chain seq x y z
N MET A 1 25.40 17.33 7.64
CA MET A 1 24.57 16.73 6.57
C MET A 1 23.52 15.87 7.22
N VAL A 2 22.24 16.12 6.99
CA VAL A 2 21.18 15.18 7.38
C VAL A 2 21.26 14.03 6.37
N SER A 3 21.67 12.85 6.81
CA SER A 3 21.63 11.65 5.98
C SER A 3 20.19 11.16 5.93
N HIS A 4 19.60 11.11 4.73
CA HIS A 4 18.28 10.54 4.52
C HIS A 4 18.43 9.03 4.27
N ALA A 5 17.55 8.23 4.87
CA ALA A 5 17.46 6.81 4.58
C ALA A 5 17.03 6.60 3.12
N VAL A 6 17.66 5.63 2.45
CA VAL A 6 17.41 5.32 1.05
C VAL A 6 17.06 3.86 0.87
N ILE A 7 16.11 3.59 -0.01
CA ILE A 7 15.87 2.26 -0.56
C ILE A 7 16.90 2.03 -1.65
N ALA A 8 17.84 1.12 -1.43
CA ALA A 8 18.94 0.87 -2.36
C ALA A 8 18.70 -0.31 -3.30
N SER A 9 17.84 -1.26 -2.92
CA SER A 9 17.58 -2.48 -3.69
C SER A 9 16.20 -3.05 -3.38
N LEU A 10 15.70 -3.87 -4.30
CA LEU A 10 14.52 -4.73 -4.10
C LEU A 10 14.96 -6.20 -3.90
N PRO A 11 14.20 -7.02 -3.14
CA PRO A 11 13.06 -6.62 -2.31
C PRO A 11 13.50 -5.73 -1.14
N VAL A 12 12.62 -4.83 -0.70
CA VAL A 12 12.90 -3.99 0.48
C VAL A 12 12.94 -4.88 1.71
N ALA A 13 13.93 -4.68 2.58
CA ALA A 13 14.15 -5.52 3.74
C ALA A 13 14.41 -4.71 5.02
N GLY A 14 14.29 -5.38 6.16
CA GLY A 14 14.67 -4.83 7.46
C GLY A 14 13.89 -3.59 7.88
N ALA A 15 14.61 -2.60 8.42
CA ALA A 15 14.02 -1.39 8.98
C ALA A 15 13.24 -0.57 7.93
N ASP A 16 13.71 -0.55 6.68
CA ASP A 16 13.03 0.20 5.63
C ASP A 16 11.69 -0.43 5.26
N ARG A 17 11.62 -1.76 5.17
CA ARG A 17 10.35 -2.48 4.93
C ARG A 17 9.34 -2.19 6.04
N THR A 18 9.81 -2.19 7.29
CA THR A 18 8.96 -1.90 8.46
C THR A 18 8.34 -0.51 8.36
N VAL A 19 9.15 0.51 8.06
CA VAL A 19 8.66 1.89 7.92
C VAL A 19 7.67 2.04 6.77
N LEU A 20 7.90 1.35 5.64
CA LEU A 20 6.97 1.41 4.51
C LEU A 20 5.65 0.69 4.80
N ILE A 21 5.67 -0.39 5.56
CA ILE A 21 4.45 -1.07 6.03
C ILE A 21 3.64 -0.17 6.95
N ASP A 22 4.29 0.52 7.88
CA ASP A 22 3.61 1.46 8.78
C ASP A 22 2.97 2.60 8.00
N ALA A 23 3.68 3.15 7.00
CA ALA A 23 3.15 4.17 6.10
C ALA A 23 1.95 3.65 5.29
N ALA A 24 2.03 2.43 4.75
CA ALA A 24 0.95 1.82 4.00
C ALA A 24 -0.29 1.57 4.86
N ASN A 25 -0.14 1.10 6.09
CA ASN A 25 -1.26 0.93 7.02
C ASN A 25 -1.93 2.26 7.38
N ALA A 26 -1.14 3.30 7.64
CA ALA A 26 -1.68 4.62 7.95
C ALA A 26 -2.45 5.22 6.75
N ALA A 27 -1.87 5.14 5.56
CA ALA A 27 -2.52 5.59 4.33
C ALA A 27 -3.78 4.75 4.01
N PHE A 28 -3.75 3.45 4.27
CA PHE A 28 -4.89 2.55 4.07
C PHE A 28 -6.09 3.02 4.88
N GLU A 29 -5.93 3.23 6.20
CA GLU A 29 -7.03 3.67 7.06
C GLU A 29 -7.54 5.07 6.66
N ALA A 30 -6.64 5.99 6.30
CA ALA A 30 -7.03 7.33 5.85
C ALA A 30 -7.86 7.29 4.56
N VAL A 31 -7.45 6.47 3.58
CA VAL A 31 -8.23 6.28 2.34
C VAL A 31 -9.56 5.57 2.64
N LEU A 32 -9.53 4.54 3.48
CA LEU A 32 -10.72 3.75 3.80
C LEU A 32 -11.81 4.63 4.43
N GLU A 33 -11.43 5.51 5.35
CA GLU A 33 -12.30 6.53 5.94
C GLU A 33 -12.85 7.49 4.87
N GLN A 34 -12.01 7.91 3.90
CA GLN A 34 -12.42 8.88 2.88
C GLN A 34 -13.37 8.32 1.81
N ILE A 35 -13.20 7.05 1.41
CA ILE A 35 -13.98 6.47 0.31
C ILE A 35 -15.27 5.78 0.79
N GLU A 36 -15.41 5.54 2.09
CA GLU A 36 -16.60 4.97 2.74
C GLU A 36 -17.19 3.74 1.99
N PRO A 37 -16.44 2.62 1.87
CA PRO A 37 -16.88 1.49 1.05
C PRO A 37 -18.07 0.73 1.67
N ASN A 38 -18.94 0.18 0.82
CA ASN A 38 -20.17 -0.51 1.26
C ASN A 38 -19.91 -1.70 2.22
N ASN A 39 -18.76 -2.37 2.08
CA ASN A 39 -18.36 -3.53 2.89
C ASN A 39 -17.02 -3.28 3.60
N GLU A 40 -16.91 -2.18 4.35
CA GLU A 40 -15.67 -1.74 5.02
C GLU A 40 -14.92 -2.85 5.79
N SER A 41 -15.62 -3.64 6.61
CA SER A 41 -14.98 -4.72 7.37
C SER A 41 -14.35 -5.79 6.47
N LEU A 42 -14.99 -6.09 5.33
CA LEU A 42 -14.48 -7.07 4.38
C LEU A 42 -13.32 -6.45 3.58
N THR A 43 -13.43 -5.19 3.16
CA THR A 43 -12.32 -4.44 2.56
C THR A 43 -11.08 -4.47 3.46
N ARG A 44 -11.24 -4.21 4.76
CA ARG A 44 -10.15 -4.27 5.75
C ARG A 44 -9.56 -5.66 5.90
N SER A 45 -10.38 -6.71 5.79
CA SER A 45 -9.88 -8.10 5.87
C SER A 45 -9.08 -8.54 4.64
N LEU A 46 -9.25 -7.86 3.50
CA LEU A 46 -8.49 -8.13 2.27
C LEU A 46 -7.18 -7.33 2.19
N TRP A 47 -6.96 -6.40 3.11
CA TRP A 47 -5.75 -5.58 3.14
C TRP A 47 -4.55 -6.36 3.69
N ASP A 48 -3.46 -6.36 2.92
CA ASP A 48 -2.15 -6.88 3.34
C ASP A 48 -1.07 -5.85 2.97
N ALA A 49 -0.64 -5.06 3.95
CA ALA A 49 0.42 -4.07 3.76
C ALA A 49 1.76 -4.70 3.36
N GLY A 50 2.03 -5.94 3.78
CA GLY A 50 3.25 -6.66 3.44
C GLY A 50 3.27 -7.03 1.95
N ASP A 51 2.18 -7.65 1.47
CA ASP A 51 2.02 -7.96 0.04
C ASP A 51 2.03 -6.68 -0.81
N TYR A 52 1.33 -5.64 -0.35
CA TYR A 52 1.32 -4.36 -1.05
C TYR A 52 2.74 -3.79 -1.20
N VAL A 53 3.50 -3.71 -0.11
CA VAL A 53 4.88 -3.22 -0.14
C VAL A 53 5.75 -4.12 -1.00
N ASP A 54 5.65 -5.45 -0.88
CA ASP A 54 6.59 -6.38 -1.54
C ASP A 54 6.29 -6.62 -3.02
N ASN A 55 5.03 -6.55 -3.43
CA ASN A 55 4.58 -7.04 -4.75
C ASN A 55 3.81 -6.01 -5.57
N GLN A 56 3.08 -5.08 -4.94
CA GLN A 56 2.20 -4.15 -5.67
C GLN A 56 2.83 -2.76 -5.88
N LEU A 57 3.51 -2.25 -4.86
CA LEU A 57 4.15 -0.93 -4.89
C LEU A 57 5.22 -0.80 -5.98
N PHE A 58 5.90 -1.92 -6.29
CA PHE A 58 7.05 -1.97 -7.20
C PHE A 58 6.71 -2.19 -8.67
N VAL A 59 5.43 -2.36 -9.02
CA VAL A 59 5.06 -2.72 -10.41
C VAL A 59 5.33 -1.58 -11.39
N ASP A 60 5.03 -0.33 -11.00
CA ASP A 60 5.16 0.82 -11.91
C ASP A 60 5.94 2.02 -11.31
N LEU A 61 5.88 2.21 -9.99
CA LEU A 61 6.40 3.41 -9.33
C LEU A 61 7.87 3.26 -8.93
N ILE A 62 8.26 2.09 -8.44
CA ILE A 62 9.58 1.85 -7.86
C ILE A 62 10.16 0.55 -8.43
N THR A 63 10.97 0.70 -9.47
CA THR A 63 11.64 -0.40 -10.18
C THR A 63 13.15 -0.37 -9.93
N PRO A 64 13.90 -1.49 -10.10
CA PRO A 64 15.34 -1.52 -9.80
C PRO A 64 16.17 -0.46 -10.53
N ASP A 65 15.77 -0.04 -11.73
CA ASP A 65 16.41 1.01 -12.52
C ASP A 65 16.16 2.44 -12.00
N LYS A 66 15.16 2.63 -11.13
CA LYS A 66 14.85 3.91 -10.47
C LYS A 66 15.47 4.04 -9.07
N LEU A 67 16.24 3.04 -8.64
CA LEU A 67 16.94 3.04 -7.34
C LEU A 67 18.38 3.59 -7.46
N PRO A 68 18.96 4.15 -6.38
CA PRO A 68 18.37 4.32 -5.05
C PRO A 68 17.35 5.47 -4.97
N MET A 69 16.31 5.28 -4.18
CA MET A 69 15.28 6.30 -3.93
C MET A 69 15.20 6.62 -2.44
N ARG A 70 14.84 7.85 -2.07
CA ARG A 70 14.70 8.19 -0.66
C ARG A 70 13.51 7.45 -0.05
N ARG A 71 13.65 6.96 1.18
CA ARG A 71 12.56 6.24 1.84
C ARG A 71 11.32 7.11 2.08
N ASP A 72 11.52 8.40 2.36
CA ASP A 72 10.42 9.35 2.53
C ASP A 72 9.70 9.67 1.22
N GLU A 73 10.43 9.66 0.09
CA GLU A 73 9.84 9.73 -1.24
C GLU A 73 8.99 8.49 -1.56
N VAL A 74 9.50 7.29 -1.23
CA VAL A 74 8.72 6.04 -1.37
C VAL A 74 7.45 6.08 -0.49
N ALA A 75 7.55 6.51 0.75
CA ALA A 75 6.40 6.65 1.65
C ALA A 75 5.38 7.68 1.11
N TYR A 76 5.83 8.77 0.50
CA TYR A 76 4.96 9.72 -0.17
C TYR A 76 4.21 9.08 -1.36
N TYR A 77 4.86 8.23 -2.16
CA TYR A 77 4.17 7.51 -3.23
C TYR A 77 3.10 6.55 -2.71
N ILE A 78 3.37 5.86 -1.60
CA ILE A 78 2.35 5.05 -0.93
C ILE A 78 1.14 5.94 -0.58
N ASP A 79 1.37 7.05 0.12
CA ASP A 79 0.30 7.96 0.56
C ASP A 79 -0.60 8.45 -0.60
N VAL A 80 -0.01 8.88 -1.71
CA VAL A 80 -0.77 9.47 -2.82
C VAL A 80 -1.37 8.46 -3.80
N PHE A 81 -0.80 7.26 -3.94
CA PHE A 81 -1.25 6.26 -4.93
C PHE A 81 -2.01 5.07 -4.33
N LEU A 82 -1.95 4.85 -3.02
CA LEU A 82 -2.61 3.71 -2.39
C LEU A 82 -4.14 3.70 -2.61
N VAL A 83 -4.76 4.87 -2.83
CA VAL A 83 -6.20 5.00 -3.09
C VAL A 83 -6.71 4.04 -4.18
N HIS A 84 -5.94 3.85 -5.25
CA HIS A 84 -6.35 2.95 -6.35
C HIS A 84 -6.43 1.50 -5.89
N HIS A 85 -5.49 1.07 -5.03
CA HIS A 85 -5.49 -0.28 -4.49
C HIS A 85 -6.67 -0.49 -3.54
N VAL A 86 -6.94 0.46 -2.63
CA VAL A 86 -8.09 0.36 -1.70
C VAL A 86 -9.42 0.31 -2.44
N ILE A 87 -9.60 1.08 -3.53
CA ILE A 87 -10.77 0.98 -4.41
C ILE A 87 -10.89 -0.42 -5.02
N GLY A 88 -9.77 -1.02 -5.42
CA GLY A 88 -9.72 -2.40 -5.91
C GLY A 88 -10.19 -3.41 -4.85
N LEU A 89 -9.72 -3.27 -3.61
CA LEU A 89 -10.13 -4.10 -2.48
C LEU A 89 -11.62 -3.94 -2.16
N ALA A 90 -12.12 -2.70 -2.12
CA ALA A 90 -13.53 -2.41 -1.88
C ALA A 90 -14.43 -3.03 -2.96
N THR A 91 -13.99 -2.95 -4.22
CA THR A 91 -14.70 -3.59 -5.35
C THR A 91 -14.70 -5.13 -5.22
N ALA A 92 -13.60 -5.71 -4.74
CA ALA A 92 -13.53 -7.15 -4.49
C ALA A 92 -14.47 -7.58 -3.35
N ALA A 93 -14.46 -6.83 -2.24
CA ALA A 93 -15.34 -7.03 -1.10
C ALA A 93 -16.82 -6.98 -1.51
N ASP A 94 -17.22 -5.99 -2.32
CA ASP A 94 -18.60 -5.86 -2.81
C ASP A 94 -19.04 -7.08 -3.63
N ARG A 95 -18.15 -7.64 -4.45
CA ARG A 95 -18.44 -8.85 -5.24
C ARG A 95 -18.58 -10.09 -4.35
N GLU A 96 -17.71 -10.26 -3.37
CA GLU A 96 -17.76 -11.40 -2.45
C GLU A 96 -19.03 -11.36 -1.56
N ALA A 97 -19.39 -10.17 -1.09
CA ALA A 97 -20.62 -9.95 -0.33
C ALA A 97 -21.87 -10.25 -1.17
N ALA A 98 -21.86 -9.91 -2.46
CA ALA A 98 -22.96 -10.22 -3.38
C ALA A 98 -23.06 -11.73 -3.67
N ALA A 99 -21.93 -12.40 -3.93
CA ALA A 99 -21.88 -13.84 -4.20
C ALA A 99 -22.30 -14.69 -2.99
N SER A 100 -22.04 -14.22 -1.77
CA SER A 100 -22.46 -14.91 -0.54
C SER A 100 -23.98 -14.87 -0.31
N ARG A 101 -24.73 -14.05 -1.07
CA ARG A 101 -26.19 -13.88 -0.96
C ARG A 101 -26.97 -14.63 -2.04
N SER A 102 -26.31 -15.18 -3.05
CA SER A 102 -26.90 -15.95 -4.16
C SER A 102 -26.91 -17.44 -3.88
#